data_AF-A0A352C488-F1
#
_entry.id   AF-A0A352C488-F1
#
_cell.length_a   1.000
_cell.length_b   1.000
_cell.length_c   1.000
_cell.angle_alpha   90.00
_cell.angle_beta   90.00
_cell.angle_gamma   90.00
#
_symmetry.space_group_name_H-M   'P 1'
#
loop_
_entity.id
_entity.type
_entity.pdbx_description
1 polymer ?
#
loop_
_entity_poly.entity_id
_entity_poly.type
_entity_poly.pdbx_seq_one_letter_code
_entity_poly.pdbx_strand_id
1 'polypeptide(L)' 'MVWLAIDTASDKASYALKVGDKLYTREKEGVTSHAKTILTLIEELLV' A
#
# COMPACT_ATOMS: atom_id res chain seq x y z
N MET A 1 11.03 -6.52 -13.63
CA MET A 1 9.93 -5.53 -13.80
C MET A 1 9.32 -5.26 -12.44
N VAL A 2 9.08 -3.99 -12.10
CA VAL A 2 8.55 -3.56 -10.79
C VAL A 2 7.28 -2.77 -11.02
N TRP A 3 6.21 -3.11 -10.29
CA TRP A 3 4.92 -2.41 -10.35
C TRP A 3 4.44 -2.08 -8.95
N LEU A 4 4.02 -0.82 -8.75
CA LEU A 4 3.37 -0.38 -7.52
C LEU A 4 1.96 0.14 -7.86
N ALA A 5 0.96 -0.46 -7.23
CA ALA A 5 -0.42 0.00 -7.24
C ALA A 5 -0.81 0.49 -5.85
N ILE A 6 -1.50 1.62 -5.79
CA ILE A 6 -1.99 2.24 -4.56
C ILE A 6 -3.48 2.50 -4.76
N ASP A 7 -4.28 2.18 -3.74
CA ASP A 7 -5.71 2.51 -3.71
C ASP A 7 -6.08 3.19 -2.40
N THR A 8 -6.75 4.33 -2.54
CA THR A 8 -7.29 5.14 -1.44
C THR A 8 -8.70 5.65 -1.76
N ALA A 9 -9.39 5.05 -2.73
CA ALA A 9 -10.71 5.50 -3.18
C ALA A 9 -11.86 5.07 -2.25
N SER A 10 -11.59 4.14 -1.32
CA SER A 10 -12.56 3.60 -0.36
C SER A 10 -12.25 4.06 1.08
N ASP A 11 -12.95 3.49 2.06
CA ASP A 11 -12.61 3.61 3.49
C ASP A 11 -11.32 2.87 3.88
N LYS A 12 -10.66 2.24 2.91
CA LYS A 12 -9.38 1.55 3.05
C LYS A 12 -8.25 2.34 2.39
N ALA A 13 -7.05 2.20 2.94
CA ALA A 13 -5.80 2.52 2.26
C ALA A 13 -5.02 1.22 2.02
N SER A 14 -4.62 0.96 0.77
CA SER A 14 -3.94 -0.28 0.41
C SER A 14 -2.88 -0.08 -0.67
N TYR A 15 -1.95 -1.04 -0.73
CA TYR A 15 -0.99 -1.13 -1.82
C TYR A 15 -0.80 -2.58 -2.28
N ALA A 16 -0.35 -2.72 -3.53
CA ALA A 16 0.25 -3.94 -4.05
C ALA A 16 1.58 -3.61 -4.75
N LEU A 17 2.67 -4.29 -4.37
CA LEU A 17 3.98 -4.21 -4.99
C LEU A 17 4.34 -5.55 -5.63
N LYS A 18 4.59 -5.55 -6.94
CA LYS A 18 5.10 -6.71 -7.67
C LYS A 18 6.57 -6.52 -8.03
N VAL A 19 7.42 -7.45 -7.60
CA VAL A 19 8.87 -7.48 -7.91
C VAL A 19 9.20 -8.83 -8.54
N GLY A 20 9.30 -8.86 -9.88
CA GLY A 20 9.40 -10.12 -10.62
C GLY A 20 8.14 -10.97 -10.39
N ASP A 21 8.32 -12.16 -9.81
CA ASP A 21 7.23 -13.08 -9.46
C ASP A 21 6.70 -12.89 -8.04
N LYS A 22 7.34 -12.05 -7.22
CA LYS A 22 6.91 -11.79 -5.84
C LYS A 22 5.83 -10.72 -5.82
N LEU A 23 4.79 -10.95 -5.02
CA LEU A 23 3.70 -10.02 -4.77
C LEU A 23 3.64 -9.70 -3.27
N TYR A 24 3.71 -8.42 -2.93
CA TYR A 24 3.57 -7.89 -1.57
C TYR A 24 2.31 -7.04 -1.52
N THR A 25 1.46 -7.27 -0.51
CA THR A 25 0.20 -6.54 -0.35
C THR A 25 -0.01 -6.15 1.10
N ARG A 26 -0.58 -4.97 1.31
CA ARG A 26 -1.11 -4.52 2.60
C ARG A 26 -2.36 -3.69 2.41
N GLU A 27 -3.19 -3.71 3.42
CA GLU A 27 -4.36 -2.86 3.53
C GLU A 27 -4.59 -2.47 4.98
N LYS A 28 -5.22 -1.31 5.16
CA LYS A 28 -5.72 -0.84 6.45
C LYS A 28 -7.10 -0.25 6.27
N GLU A 29 -8.05 -0.75 7.04
CA GLU A 29 -9.44 -0.29 7.06
C GLU A 29 -9.65 0.84 8.07
N GLY A 30 -10.76 1.57 7.93
CA GLY A 30 -11.19 2.58 8.90
C GLY A 30 -10.20 3.73 9.05
N VAL A 31 -9.53 4.12 7.96
CA VAL A 31 -8.46 5.12 8.01
C VAL A 31 -9.03 6.54 8.07
N THR A 32 -8.54 7.32 9.05
CA THR A 32 -8.93 8.73 9.22
C THR A 32 -8.13 9.67 8.31
N SER A 33 -6.96 9.25 7.85
CA SER A 33 -6.13 9.97 6.87
C SER A 33 -5.45 8.99 5.93
N HIS A 34 -5.93 8.91 4.68
CA HIS A 34 -5.36 8.04 3.66
C HIS A 34 -3.93 8.43 3.31
N ALA A 35 -3.65 9.72 3.13
CA ALA A 35 -2.32 10.20 2.77
C ALA A 35 -1.25 9.81 3.81
N LYS A 36 -1.54 10.00 5.11
CA LYS A 36 -0.63 9.57 6.17
C LYS A 36 -0.50 8.05 6.19
N THR A 37 -1.61 7.34 6.13
CA THR A 37 -1.62 5.89 6.26
C THR A 37 -0.88 5.20 5.13
N ILE A 38 -1.11 5.61 3.88
CA ILE A 38 -0.48 4.96 2.73
C ILE A 38 1.03 5.18 2.71
N LEU A 39 1.51 6.36 3.11
CA LEU A 39 2.95 6.62 3.24
C LEU A 39 3.58 5.70 4.29
N THR A 40 2.96 5.56 5.47
CA THR A 40 3.44 4.63 6.50
C THR A 40 3.46 3.17 6.02
N LEU A 41 2.42 2.72 5.32
CA LEU A 41 2.38 1.36 4.76
C LEU A 41 3.48 1.12 3.73
N ILE A 42 3.82 2.13 2.92
CA ILE A 42 4.91 2.05 1.94
C ILE A 42 6.27 2.05 2.65
N GLU A 43 6.45 2.83 3.72
CA GLU A 43 7.68 2.82 4.52
C GLU A 43 7.99 1.44 5.11
N GLU A 44 6.96 0.69 5.53
CA GLU A 44 7.11 -0.70 6.03
C GLU A 44 7.68 -1.67 4.97
N LEU A 45 7.64 -1.35 3.68
CA LEU A 45 8.26 -2.16 2.63
C LEU A 45 9.78 -1.98 2.52
N LEU A 46 10.32 -0.85 3.02
CA LEU A 46 11.71 -0.46 2.84
C LEU A 46 12.63 -1.02 3.94
N VAL A 47 12.06 -1.73 4.92
CA VAL A 47 12.72 -2.31 6.10
C VAL A 47 12.65 -3.83 6.03
#